data_AF-A0A522T1T4-F1
#
_entry.id   AF-A0A522T1T4-F1
#
_cell.length_a   1.000
_cell.length_b   1.000
_cell.length_c   1.000
_cell.angle_alpha   90.00
_cell.angle_beta   90.00
_cell.angle_gamma   90.00
#
_symmetry.space_group_name_H-M   'P 1'
#
loop_
_entity.id
_entity.type
_entity.pdbx_description
1 polymer ?
#
loop_
_entity_poly.entity_id
_entity_poly.type
_entity_poly.pdbx_seq_one_letter_code
_entity_poly.pdbx_strand_id
1 'polypeptide(L)' 'MDQPTQSRTRTSKYTVEATLKALKAAGIPVVKVCVVGNMIEIHCSEAVETEIDEDEGLEPW' A
#
# COMPACT_ATOMS: atom_id res chain seq x y z
N MET A 1 17.47 -25.44 -27.57
CA MET A 1 16.42 -25.13 -26.58
C MET A 1 16.91 -23.91 -25.81
N ASP A 2 16.46 -22.72 -26.19
CA ASP A 2 16.71 -21.50 -25.42
C ASP A 2 15.92 -21.57 -24.12
N GLN A 3 16.60 -21.80 -22.99
CA GLN A 3 15.99 -21.60 -21.68
C GLN A 3 15.75 -20.10 -21.51
N PRO A 4 14.52 -19.65 -21.17
CA PRO A 4 14.32 -18.26 -20.81
C PRO A 4 15.17 -17.98 -19.58
N THR A 5 16.16 -17.10 -19.73
CA THR A 5 16.95 -16.59 -18.62
C THR A 5 15.98 -15.92 -17.65
N GLN A 6 15.76 -16.57 -16.50
CA GLN A 6 14.89 -16.06 -15.45
C GLN A 6 15.53 -14.79 -14.88
N SER A 7 15.19 -13.66 -15.47
CA SER A 7 15.63 -12.34 -15.02
C SER A 7 15.11 -12.14 -13.61
N ARG A 8 16.03 -12.01 -12.64
CA ARG A 8 15.68 -11.62 -11.27
C ARG A 8 15.20 -10.18 -11.32
N THR A 9 13.89 -9.98 -11.45
CA THR A 9 13.28 -8.67 -11.33
C THR A 9 13.46 -8.20 -9.89
N ARG A 10 14.40 -7.29 -9.67
CA ARG A 10 14.57 -6.65 -8.38
C ARG A 10 13.45 -5.63 -8.24
N THR A 11 12.46 -5.91 -7.39
CA THR A 11 11.43 -4.92 -7.09
C THR A 11 12.10 -3.66 -6.56
N SER A 12 11.81 -2.53 -7.18
CA SER A 12 12.47 -1.28 -6.86
C SER A 12 12.14 -0.90 -5.41
N LYS A 13 13.18 -0.72 -4.59
CA LYS A 13 13.05 -0.23 -3.20
C LYS A 13 12.20 1.05 -3.17
N TYR A 14 12.41 1.93 -4.14
CA TYR A 14 11.67 3.18 -4.28
C TYR A 14 10.17 2.93 -4.46
N THR A 15 9.78 1.94 -5.28
CA THR A 15 8.37 1.60 -5.50
C THR A 15 7.73 1.11 -4.21
N VAL A 16 8.39 0.22 -3.46
CA VAL A 16 7.87 -0.28 -2.19
C VAL A 16 7.69 0.86 -1.18
N GLU A 17 8.67 1.74 -1.06
CA GLU A 17 8.58 2.91 -0.18
C GLU A 17 7.46 3.87 -0.59
N ALA A 18 7.30 4.13 -1.88
CA ALA A 18 6.23 4.98 -2.40
C ALA A 18 4.85 4.39 -2.10
N THR A 19 4.67 3.08 -2.32
CA THR A 19 3.41 2.39 -2.00
C THR A 19 3.10 2.44 -0.51
N LEU A 20 4.06 2.15 0.37
CA LEU A 20 3.84 2.19 1.82
C LEU A 20 3.53 3.60 2.33
N LYS A 21 4.15 4.64 1.75
CA LYS A 21 3.82 6.04 2.04
C LYS A 21 2.39 6.40 1.63
N ALA A 22 1.95 5.95 0.45
CA ALA A 22 0.59 6.18 -0.02
C ALA A 22 -0.43 5.49 0.89
N LEU A 23 -0.20 4.23 1.27
CA LEU A 23 -1.07 3.50 2.21
C LEU A 23 -1.18 4.20 3.56
N LYS A 24 -0.05 4.68 4.10
CA LYS A 24 -0.04 5.47 5.33
C LYS A 24 -0.84 6.78 5.19
N ALA A 25 -0.67 7.50 4.08
CA ALA A 25 -1.39 8.74 3.83
C ALA A 25 -2.91 8.52 3.68
N ALA A 26 -3.30 7.35 3.17
CA ALA A 26 -4.69 6.91 3.07
C ALA A 26 -5.26 6.36 4.39
N GLY A 27 -4.49 6.35 5.48
CA GLY A 27 -4.93 5.78 6.76
C GLY A 27 -5.10 4.25 6.74
N ILE A 28 -4.60 3.57 5.70
CA ILE A 28 -4.75 2.13 5.54
C ILE A 28 -3.65 1.41 6.34
N PRO A 29 -3.99 0.62 7.37
CA PRO A 29 -2.99 -0.04 8.19
C PRO A 29 -2.39 -1.23 7.44
N VAL A 30 -1.06 -1.25 7.33
CA VAL A 30 -0.33 -2.39 6.77
C VAL A 30 -0.01 -3.38 7.88
N VAL A 31 -0.48 -4.61 7.73
CA VAL A 31 -0.32 -5.70 8.70
C VAL A 31 0.94 -6.50 8.42
N LYS A 32 1.21 -6.79 7.14
CA LYS A 32 2.29 -7.68 6.74
C LYS A 32 2.79 -7.35 5.33
N VAL A 33 4.11 -7.46 5.13
CA VAL A 33 4.72 -7.42 3.80
C VAL A 33 5.47 -8.74 3.58
N CYS A 34 5.19 -9.42 2.47
CA CYS A 34 5.81 -10.69 2.09
C CYS A 34 6.54 -10.55 0.76
N VAL A 35 7.66 -11.27 0.60
CA VAL A 35 8.28 -11.50 -0.70
C VAL A 35 7.95 -12.91 -1.14
N VAL A 36 7.23 -13.05 -2.25
CA VAL A 36 6.80 -14.33 -2.81
C VAL A 36 7.37 -14.45 -4.22
N GLY A 37 8.47 -15.19 -4.35
CA GLY A 37 9.21 -15.29 -5.61
C GLY A 37 9.77 -13.93 -6.06
N ASN A 38 9.25 -13.40 -7.17
CA ASN A 38 9.59 -12.08 -7.72
C ASN A 38 8.52 -11.01 -7.40
N MET A 39 7.53 -11.34 -6.58
CA MET A 39 6.42 -10.46 -6.22
C MET A 39 6.54 -10.00 -4.77
N ILE A 40 6.04 -8.81 -4.49
CA ILE A 40 5.85 -8.31 -3.13
C ILE A 40 4.35 -8.23 -2.87
N GLU A 41 3.91 -8.89 -1.80
CA GLU A 41 2.52 -8.84 -1.32
C GLU A 41 2.48 -7.93 -0.09
N ILE A 42 1.53 -6.99 -0.09
CA ILE A 42 1.28 -6.07 1.04
C ILE A 42 -0.13 -6.36 1.54
N HIS A 43 -0.22 -6.93 2.73
CA HIS A 43 -1.48 -7.22 3.39
C HIS A 43 -1.87 -6.03 4.26
N CYS A 44 -3.02 -5.45 3.98
CA CYS A 44 -3.62 -4.40 4.77
C CYS A 44 -4.72 -4.99 5.65
N SER A 45 -4.97 -4.41 6.83
CA SER A 45 -6.19 -4.70 7.57
C SER A 45 -7.37 -4.01 6.88
N GLU A 46 -8.58 -4.40 7.25
CA GLU A 46 -9.76 -3.59 6.95
C GLU A 46 -9.49 -2.16 7.43
N ALA A 47 -9.79 -1.20 6.56
CA ALA A 47 -9.76 0.20 6.95
C ALA A 47 -10.83 0.37 8.02
N VAL A 48 -10.45 0.90 9.17
CA VAL A 48 -11.45 1.45 10.07
C VAL A 48 -12.05 2.62 9.29
N GLU A 49 -13.31 2.53 8.89
CA GLU A 49 -14.05 3.72 8.47
C GLU A 49 -14.00 4.66 9.68
N THR A 50 -13.05 5.59 9.69
CA THR A 50 -13.26 6.81 10.45
C THR A 50 -14.43 7.48 9.77
N GLU A 51 -15.62 7.31 10.34
CA GLU A 51 -16.73 8.22 10.12
C GLU A 51 -16.12 9.62 10.16
N ILE A 52 -16.13 10.28 9.01
CA ILE A 52 -15.83 11.70 8.96
C ILE A 52 -16.99 12.30 9.75
N ASP A 53 -16.72 12.72 10.98
CA ASP A 53 -17.66 13.54 11.75
C ASP A 53 -17.83 14.82 10.94
N GLU A 54 -18.82 14.86 10.05
CA GLU A 54 -19.27 16.08 9.39
C GLU A 54 -20.02 16.94 10.40
N ASP A 55 -19.36 17.34 11.48
CA ASP A 55 -20.01 18.13 12.53
C ASP A 55 -19.06 19.15 13.15
N GLU A 56 -18.32 19.89 12.32
CA GLU A 56 -17.81 21.21 12.72
C GLU A 56 -18.08 22.26 11.63
N GLY A 57 -19.32 22.73 11.62
CA GLY A 57 -19.63 24.16 11.52
C GLY A 57 -19.54 24.81 10.14
N LEU A 58 -20.59 24.65 9.33
CA LEU A 58 -20.95 25.73 8.40
C LEU A 58 -21.80 26.76 9.16
N GLU A 59 -21.17 27.86 9.56
CA GLU A 59 -21.89 29.09 9.96
C GLU A 59 -22.73 29.55 8.75
N PRO A 60 -24.05 29.75 8.92
CA PRO A 60 -24.87 30.33 7.86
C PRO A 60 -24.48 31.80 7.69
N TRP A 61 -23.86 32.13 6.56
CA TRP A 61 -23.83 33.50 6.04
C TRP A 61 -25.01 33.73 5.09
#